data_AF-A0A8T4ZZP9-F1
#
_entry.id   AF-A0A8T4ZZP9-F1
#
_cell.length_a   1.000
_cell.length_b   1.000
_cell.length_c   1.000
_cell.angle_alpha   90.00
_cell.angle_beta   90.00
_cell.angle_gamma   90.00
#
_symmetry.space_group_name_H-M   'P 1'
#
loop_
_entity.id
_entity.type
_entity.pdbx_description
1 polymer ?
#
loop_
_entity_poly.entity_id
_entity_poly.type
_entity_poly.pdbx_seq_one_letter_code
_entity_poly.pdbx_strand_id
1 'polypeptide(L)'
;MEFIGKYDLQSLQIYFNGSLEIQEELIRLGFQVPLITPIPIIYGDYGGYEIGVQPRGVLKPAAIHPKSYDKSIEEMGWIELPDRFQLPQEFAQLEFWLEKKITGYDLHLVPQFKEGVPGYHLEKASYRGTANQEKWRNWAMLYTSAEDLIRMVDDVADKIGFPKNLCASPMYIAHEKLGKAGVCEDTYFVNFDEEKEGIKQVRYNLCLGCFKLAVDYFKSESEKYQKMGLRKPDYQRAKLRIINSPNIPVFMKLGLAKVEEKKAQFMIKLATSSRATPRVIRGVGKGGKPITVKGKPRGDLIFCDHVNQKNEIVIDAYIFLRAACCARRLFFKMDGPFKDRYCGRCYITRLERAKWFPDRHSKNY
;
A
#
# COMPACT_ATOMS: atom_id res chain seq x y z
N MET A 1 -1.74 -6.86 23.97
CA MET A 1 -1.02 -6.07 22.94
C MET A 1 -0.59 -4.76 23.56
N GLU A 2 0.60 -4.29 23.23
CA GLU A 2 1.16 -3.02 23.70
C GLU A 2 1.22 -2.03 22.53
N PHE A 3 0.83 -0.79 22.76
CA PHE A 3 0.96 0.28 21.77
C PHE A 3 2.40 0.80 21.75
N ILE A 4 2.99 0.92 20.56
CA ILE A 4 4.40 1.31 20.40
C ILE A 4 4.49 2.77 19.94
N GLY A 5 3.75 3.14 18.89
CA GLY A 5 3.84 4.47 18.32
C GLY A 5 2.88 4.69 17.15
N LYS A 6 2.72 5.96 16.75
CA LYS A 6 2.07 6.38 15.50
C LYS A 6 3.08 7.13 14.65
N TYR A 7 3.06 6.84 13.36
CA TYR A 7 3.96 7.42 12.38
C TYR A 7 3.17 7.96 11.20
N ASP A 8 3.48 9.18 10.75
CA ASP A 8 2.74 9.81 9.67
C ASP A 8 3.13 9.18 8.33
N LEU A 9 2.13 8.76 7.57
CA LEU A 9 2.35 8.24 6.23
C LEU A 9 2.34 9.40 5.25
N GLN A 10 3.43 9.53 4.49
CA GLN A 10 3.52 10.47 3.37
C GLN A 10 2.60 10.06 2.21
N SER A 11 2.33 8.76 2.06
CA SER A 11 1.16 8.28 1.29
C SER A 11 0.75 6.86 1.65
N LEU A 12 -0.53 6.56 1.45
CA LEU A 12 -1.14 5.24 1.63
C LEU A 12 -1.93 4.90 0.37
N GLN A 13 -1.63 3.77 -0.27
CA GLN A 13 -2.34 3.33 -1.47
C GLN A 13 -2.70 1.84 -1.39
N ILE A 14 -3.97 1.50 -1.59
CA ILE A 14 -4.46 0.11 -1.60
C ILE A 14 -5.26 -0.16 -2.86
N TYR A 15 -4.77 -1.08 -3.69
CA TYR A 15 -5.24 -1.38 -5.04
C TYR A 15 -6.17 -2.59 -5.01
N PHE A 16 -7.35 -2.44 -4.38
CA PHE A 16 -8.37 -3.51 -4.35
C PHE A 16 -8.88 -3.88 -5.74
N ASN A 17 -8.83 -2.94 -6.68
CA ASN A 17 -9.08 -3.16 -8.10
C ASN A 17 -8.19 -4.23 -8.75
N GLY A 18 -7.00 -4.49 -8.18
CA GLY A 18 -6.11 -5.57 -8.59
C GLY A 18 -6.45 -6.93 -7.98
N SER A 19 -7.50 -7.05 -7.16
CA SER A 19 -8.00 -8.32 -6.61
C SER A 19 -9.10 -8.88 -7.50
N LEU A 20 -8.82 -10.02 -8.13
CA LEU A 20 -9.83 -10.73 -8.92
C LEU A 20 -10.88 -11.39 -8.03
N GLU A 21 -10.53 -11.69 -6.77
CA GLU A 21 -11.46 -12.23 -5.78
C GLU A 21 -12.60 -11.26 -5.51
N ILE A 22 -12.28 -9.97 -5.26
CA ILE A 22 -13.32 -8.95 -5.06
C ILE A 22 -14.11 -8.71 -6.34
N GLN A 23 -13.45 -8.68 -7.50
CA GLN A 23 -14.16 -8.52 -8.78
C GLN A 23 -15.19 -9.63 -9.02
N GLU A 24 -14.79 -10.89 -8.82
CA GLU A 24 -15.66 -12.06 -8.97
C GLU A 24 -16.84 -12.04 -7.99
N GLU A 25 -16.59 -11.67 -6.73
CA GLU A 25 -17.64 -11.52 -5.72
C GLU A 25 -18.66 -10.43 -6.10
N LEU A 26 -18.19 -9.26 -6.54
CA LEU A 26 -19.09 -8.18 -6.96
C LEU A 26 -19.90 -8.58 -8.20
N ILE A 27 -19.31 -9.30 -9.15
CA ILE A 27 -20.01 -9.83 -10.33
C ILE A 27 -21.12 -10.81 -9.91
N ARG A 28 -20.82 -11.72 -8.98
CA ARG A 28 -21.80 -12.67 -8.40
C ARG A 28 -22.99 -11.94 -7.78
N LEU A 29 -22.76 -10.75 -7.22
CA LEU A 29 -23.78 -9.92 -6.59
C LEU A 29 -24.52 -8.99 -7.57
N GLY A 30 -24.15 -9.03 -8.85
CA GLY A 30 -24.84 -8.32 -9.93
C GLY A 30 -24.15 -7.06 -10.43
N PHE A 31 -22.98 -6.69 -9.89
CA PHE A 31 -22.20 -5.57 -10.41
C PHE A 31 -21.54 -5.90 -11.76
N GLN A 32 -21.42 -4.89 -12.63
CA GLN A 32 -20.75 -4.96 -13.92
C GLN A 32 -19.30 -4.46 -13.79
N VAL A 33 -18.43 -5.31 -13.25
CA VAL A 33 -17.01 -5.04 -12.99
C VAL A 33 -16.15 -5.63 -14.12
N PRO A 34 -14.99 -5.04 -14.51
CA PRO A 34 -14.33 -3.87 -13.93
C PRO A 34 -14.56 -2.54 -14.65
N LEU A 35 -15.18 -2.51 -15.84
CA LEU A 35 -15.22 -1.26 -16.63
C LEU A 35 -16.44 -0.38 -16.36
N ILE A 36 -17.58 -0.92 -15.96
CA ILE A 36 -18.80 -0.14 -15.71
C ILE A 36 -18.84 0.33 -14.26
N THR A 37 -18.66 -0.58 -13.31
CA THR A 37 -18.44 -0.25 -11.90
C THR A 37 -16.99 -0.60 -11.52
N PRO A 38 -16.04 0.34 -11.68
CA PRO A 38 -14.66 0.11 -11.31
C PRO A 38 -14.53 -0.06 -9.79
N ILE A 39 -13.81 -1.08 -9.35
CA ILE A 39 -13.39 -1.17 -7.96
C ILE A 39 -12.42 -0.01 -7.69
N PRO A 40 -12.59 0.76 -6.61
CA PRO A 40 -11.73 1.89 -6.31
C PRO A 40 -10.34 1.45 -5.83
N ILE A 41 -9.35 2.29 -6.13
CA ILE A 41 -8.10 2.37 -5.37
C ILE A 41 -8.38 3.29 -4.18
N ILE A 42 -7.94 2.89 -2.99
CA ILE A 42 -7.93 3.76 -1.81
C ILE A 42 -6.61 4.52 -1.81
N TYR A 43 -6.64 5.84 -1.87
CA TYR A 43 -5.44 6.66 -1.96
C TYR A 43 -5.51 7.80 -0.94
N GLY A 44 -4.50 7.91 -0.08
CA GLY A 44 -4.18 9.13 0.67
C GLY A 44 -2.81 9.68 0.27
N ASP A 45 -2.76 10.93 -0.18
CA ASP A 45 -1.50 11.66 -0.38
C ASP A 45 -1.33 12.78 0.65
N TYR A 46 -0.47 12.53 1.63
CA TYR A 46 -0.13 13.55 2.63
C TYR A 46 1.03 14.43 2.16
N GLY A 47 1.98 13.87 1.40
CA GLY A 47 3.13 14.61 0.91
C GLY A 47 4.37 13.76 0.59
N GLY A 48 5.52 14.28 1.01
CA GLY A 48 6.84 13.77 0.67
C GLY A 48 7.47 14.41 -0.57
N TYR A 49 6.89 15.50 -1.10
CA TYR A 49 7.42 16.21 -2.27
C TYR A 49 8.77 16.89 -2.00
N GLU A 50 9.57 17.05 -3.05
CA GLU A 50 10.79 17.87 -2.99
C GLU A 50 10.44 19.34 -2.69
N ILE A 51 11.39 20.09 -2.11
CA ILE A 51 11.16 21.51 -1.78
C ILE A 51 10.85 22.29 -3.06
N GLY A 52 9.78 23.09 -3.01
CA GLY A 52 9.30 23.88 -4.15
C GLY A 52 8.45 23.10 -5.16
N VAL A 53 8.26 21.79 -4.97
CA VAL A 53 7.34 20.98 -5.78
C VAL A 53 5.97 20.95 -5.13
N GLN A 54 4.96 21.43 -5.86
CA GLN A 54 3.57 21.34 -5.42
C GLN A 54 3.05 19.90 -5.56
N PRO A 55 2.17 19.44 -4.66
CA PRO A 55 1.51 18.16 -4.82
C PRO A 55 0.84 18.05 -6.19
N ARG A 56 1.05 16.94 -6.89
CA ARG A 56 0.30 16.68 -8.12
C ARG A 56 -1.17 16.53 -7.76
N GLY A 57 -2.02 17.36 -8.36
CA GLY A 57 -3.45 17.09 -8.41
C GLY A 57 -3.74 15.77 -9.12
N VAL A 58 -4.89 15.16 -8.81
CA VAL A 58 -5.35 13.94 -9.48
C VAL A 58 -6.01 14.28 -10.80
N LEU A 59 -5.65 13.58 -11.88
CA LEU A 59 -6.28 13.78 -13.19
C LEU A 59 -7.79 13.45 -13.09
N LYS A 60 -8.64 14.28 -13.70
CA LYS A 60 -10.10 14.07 -13.69
C LYS A 60 -10.52 12.66 -14.14
N PRO A 61 -9.91 12.05 -15.19
CA PRO A 61 -10.23 10.68 -15.59
C PRO A 61 -9.79 9.59 -14.60
N ALA A 62 -8.83 9.89 -13.72
CA ALA A 62 -8.35 8.97 -12.69
C ALA A 62 -9.18 9.06 -11.42
N ALA A 63 -9.69 10.24 -11.04
CA ALA A 63 -10.51 10.38 -9.83
C ALA A 63 -11.90 9.74 -9.98
N ILE A 64 -12.39 9.12 -8.91
CA ILE A 64 -13.83 8.88 -8.72
C ILE A 64 -14.41 10.16 -8.12
N HIS A 65 -15.23 10.84 -8.91
CA HIS A 65 -15.82 12.12 -8.54
C HIS A 65 -16.64 12.01 -7.24
N PRO A 66 -16.56 12.99 -6.31
CA PRO A 66 -17.28 13.01 -5.02
C PRO A 66 -18.78 12.66 -5.08
N LYS A 67 -19.49 13.20 -6.08
CA LYS A 67 -20.89 12.87 -6.39
C LYS A 67 -21.18 11.36 -6.54
N SER A 68 -20.18 10.53 -6.79
CA SER A 68 -20.35 9.06 -6.90
C SER A 68 -20.49 8.36 -5.55
N TYR A 69 -20.25 9.06 -4.45
CA TYR A 69 -20.40 8.59 -3.07
C TYR A 69 -21.07 9.67 -2.21
N ASP A 70 -22.04 10.38 -2.81
CA ASP A 70 -22.93 11.36 -2.18
C ASP A 70 -22.19 12.50 -1.44
N LYS A 71 -21.09 12.98 -2.05
CA LYS A 71 -20.31 14.13 -1.56
C LYS A 71 -20.17 15.23 -2.60
N SER A 72 -20.05 16.46 -2.13
CA SER A 72 -19.67 17.63 -2.94
C SER A 72 -18.14 17.77 -3.04
N ILE A 73 -17.67 18.60 -3.97
CA ILE A 73 -16.24 18.93 -4.11
C ILE A 73 -15.78 19.71 -2.86
N GLU A 74 -16.61 20.63 -2.39
CA GLU A 74 -16.39 21.48 -1.23
C GLU A 74 -16.34 20.67 0.07
N GLU A 75 -17.25 19.70 0.26
CA GLU A 75 -17.23 18.79 1.41
C GLU A 75 -15.94 17.97 1.48
N MET A 76 -15.36 17.65 0.32
CA MET A 76 -14.09 16.93 0.21
C MET A 76 -12.87 17.87 0.31
N GLY A 77 -13.07 19.19 0.31
CA GLY A 77 -11.99 20.18 0.26
C GLY A 77 -11.24 20.21 -1.08
N TRP A 78 -11.84 19.68 -2.15
CA TRP A 78 -11.22 19.62 -3.47
C TRP A 78 -11.37 20.95 -4.19
N ILE A 79 -10.45 21.24 -5.11
CA ILE A 79 -10.53 22.36 -6.04
C ILE A 79 -10.55 21.80 -7.46
N GLU A 80 -11.58 22.15 -8.22
CA GLU A 80 -11.69 21.76 -9.62
C GLU A 80 -10.85 22.68 -10.51
N LEU A 81 -9.88 22.09 -11.21
CA LEU A 81 -9.07 22.74 -12.24
C LEU A 81 -9.47 22.19 -13.62
N PRO A 82 -9.00 22.75 -14.76
CA PRO A 82 -9.46 22.31 -16.08
C PRO A 82 -9.31 20.79 -16.34
N ASP A 83 -8.13 20.22 -16.07
CA ASP A 83 -7.76 18.84 -16.38
C ASP A 83 -7.65 17.91 -15.14
N ARG A 84 -7.70 18.49 -13.94
CA ARG A 84 -7.40 17.80 -12.68
C ARG A 84 -8.24 18.33 -11.51
N PHE A 85 -8.22 17.60 -10.41
CA PHE A 85 -8.62 18.09 -9.09
C PHE A 85 -7.36 18.33 -8.26
N GLN A 86 -7.28 19.49 -7.63
CA GLN A 86 -6.34 19.72 -6.55
C GLN A 86 -6.99 19.25 -5.26
N LEU A 87 -6.35 18.29 -4.60
CA LEU A 87 -6.84 17.68 -3.37
C LEU A 87 -6.25 18.38 -2.15
N PRO A 88 -6.93 18.39 -1.00
CA PRO A 88 -6.31 18.79 0.25
C PRO A 88 -5.23 17.78 0.66
N GLN A 89 -4.43 18.12 1.68
CA GLN A 89 -3.53 17.13 2.28
C GLN A 89 -4.35 16.02 2.97
N GLU A 90 -4.07 14.78 2.60
CA GLU A 90 -4.81 13.61 3.06
C GLU A 90 -4.00 12.85 4.12
N PHE A 91 -4.40 12.98 5.38
CA PHE A 91 -3.63 12.50 6.52
C PHE A 91 -3.86 11.02 6.78
N ALA A 92 -2.83 10.22 6.55
CA ALA A 92 -2.75 8.82 6.91
C ALA A 92 -1.67 8.59 7.97
N GLN A 93 -1.88 7.62 8.86
CA GLN A 93 -0.94 7.23 9.89
C GLN A 93 -0.80 5.71 9.92
N LEU A 94 0.34 5.26 10.44
CA LEU A 94 0.62 3.87 10.71
C LEU A 94 0.81 3.68 12.21
N GLU A 95 -0.10 2.95 12.85
CA GLU A 95 0.07 2.56 14.25
C GLU A 95 0.84 1.27 14.36
N PHE A 96 1.78 1.22 15.30
CA PHE A 96 2.48 0.00 15.67
C PHE A 96 1.92 -0.55 16.98
N TRP A 97 1.54 -1.82 16.96
CA TRP A 97 1.14 -2.57 18.14
C TRP A 97 1.96 -3.85 18.24
N LEU A 98 2.45 -4.14 19.44
CA LEU A 98 3.28 -5.30 19.70
C LEU A 98 2.49 -6.36 20.47
N GLU A 99 2.57 -7.60 20.02
CA GLU A 99 1.97 -8.75 20.68
C GLU A 99 3.08 -9.72 21.10
N LYS A 100 3.20 -9.98 22.40
CA LYS A 100 4.12 -11.00 22.92
C LYS A 100 3.54 -12.39 22.67
N LYS A 101 4.33 -13.25 22.01
CA LYS A 101 4.05 -14.67 21.82
C LYS A 101 4.97 -15.50 22.71
N ILE A 102 4.71 -16.80 22.80
CA ILE A 102 5.60 -17.75 23.50
C ILE A 102 6.98 -17.77 22.83
N THR A 103 7.02 -17.70 21.51
CA THR A 103 8.23 -17.86 20.70
C THR A 103 8.88 -16.55 20.24
N GLY A 104 8.31 -15.40 20.59
CA GLY A 104 8.80 -14.11 20.07
C GLY A 104 7.76 -13.00 20.18
N TYR A 105 7.76 -12.11 19.20
CA TYR A 105 6.86 -10.94 19.16
C TYR A 105 6.32 -10.73 17.77
N ASP A 106 5.01 -10.52 17.67
CA ASP A 106 4.35 -10.07 16.45
C ASP A 106 4.21 -8.54 16.50
N LEU A 107 4.61 -7.87 15.42
CA LEU A 107 4.40 -6.45 15.21
C LEU A 107 3.23 -6.26 14.23
N HIS A 108 2.17 -5.61 14.71
CA HIS A 108 1.01 -5.24 13.93
C HIS A 108 1.19 -3.82 13.41
N LEU A 109 1.12 -3.69 12.08
CA LEU A 109 1.16 -2.45 11.33
C LEU A 109 -0.28 -2.12 10.93
N VAL A 110 -0.87 -1.10 11.54
CA VAL A 110 -2.29 -0.76 11.39
C VAL A 110 -2.42 0.59 10.67
N PRO A 111 -2.58 0.60 9.33
CA PRO A 111 -2.81 1.85 8.60
C PRO A 111 -4.20 2.42 8.92
N GLN A 112 -4.24 3.73 9.19
CA GLN A 112 -5.46 4.46 9.50
C GLN A 112 -5.45 5.82 8.82
N PHE A 113 -6.62 6.28 8.40
CA PHE A 113 -6.82 7.66 8.02
C PHE A 113 -7.31 8.45 9.24
N LYS A 114 -6.88 9.69 9.37
CA LYS A 114 -7.30 10.54 10.49
C LYS A 114 -8.81 10.84 10.41
N GLU A 115 -9.52 10.63 11.51
CA GLU A 115 -10.95 10.96 11.59
C GLU A 115 -11.18 12.48 11.51
N GLY A 116 -12.33 12.88 10.95
CA GLY A 116 -12.77 14.28 10.93
C GLY A 116 -12.12 15.18 9.88
N VAL A 117 -11.23 14.64 9.04
CA VAL A 117 -10.69 15.30 7.83
C VAL A 117 -10.92 14.41 6.61
N PRO A 118 -10.97 14.96 5.38
CA PRO A 118 -10.89 14.15 4.16
C PRO A 118 -9.54 13.41 4.16
N GLY A 119 -9.53 12.20 4.74
CA GLY A 119 -8.30 11.46 4.98
C GLY A 119 -7.77 10.75 3.73
N TYR A 120 -8.62 10.58 2.71
CA TYR A 120 -8.31 9.86 1.48
C TYR A 120 -9.36 10.13 0.39
N HIS A 121 -9.01 9.75 -0.85
CA HIS A 121 -9.89 9.75 -2.00
C HIS A 121 -9.94 8.38 -2.68
N LEU A 122 -10.84 8.27 -3.67
CA LEU A 122 -11.00 7.09 -4.50
C LEU A 122 -10.53 7.37 -5.92
N GLU A 123 -9.68 6.49 -6.47
CA GLU A 123 -9.27 6.53 -7.87
C GLU A 123 -9.77 5.32 -8.67
N LYS A 124 -9.90 5.48 -9.98
CA LYS A 124 -10.13 4.44 -10.98
C LYS A 124 -8.81 3.99 -11.56
N ALA A 125 -8.68 2.68 -11.72
CA ALA A 125 -7.55 2.10 -12.43
C ALA A 125 -7.51 2.40 -13.94
N SER A 126 -8.64 2.81 -14.53
CA SER A 126 -8.86 2.82 -15.99
C SER A 126 -7.94 3.75 -16.77
N TYR A 127 -7.33 4.77 -16.14
CA TYR A 127 -6.30 5.58 -16.80
C TYR A 127 -4.95 4.85 -16.94
N ARG A 128 -4.67 3.86 -16.08
CA ARG A 128 -3.44 3.04 -16.10
C ARG A 128 -3.60 1.69 -16.83
N GLY A 129 -4.74 1.49 -17.49
CA GLY A 129 -5.08 0.26 -18.22
C GLY A 129 -5.59 -0.86 -17.32
N THR A 130 -6.81 -1.32 -17.57
CA THR A 130 -7.27 -2.65 -17.09
C THR A 130 -6.56 -3.80 -17.79
N ALA A 131 -5.91 -3.52 -18.93
CA ALA A 131 -4.97 -4.43 -19.58
C ALA A 131 -3.65 -4.42 -18.79
N ASN A 132 -3.30 -5.55 -18.16
CA ASN A 132 -2.09 -5.83 -17.37
C ASN A 132 -2.25 -5.89 -15.84
N GLN A 133 -3.43 -6.23 -15.30
CA GLN A 133 -3.55 -6.58 -13.87
C GLN A 133 -2.61 -7.74 -13.47
N GLU A 134 -2.22 -8.60 -14.42
CA GLU A 134 -1.20 -9.65 -14.23
C GLU A 134 0.20 -9.11 -13.88
N LYS A 135 0.49 -7.85 -14.23
CA LYS A 135 1.78 -7.18 -13.93
C LYS A 135 1.75 -6.44 -12.60
N TRP A 136 0.58 -6.21 -12.02
CA TRP A 136 0.44 -5.51 -10.74
C TRP A 136 0.79 -6.44 -9.60
N ARG A 137 2.06 -6.48 -9.21
CA ARG A 137 2.51 -7.29 -8.08
C ARG A 137 2.18 -6.61 -6.75
N ASN A 138 2.55 -5.33 -6.64
CA ASN A 138 2.30 -4.52 -5.46
C ASN A 138 0.81 -4.12 -5.41
N TRP A 139 0.18 -4.24 -4.24
CA TRP A 139 -1.25 -3.96 -4.10
C TRP A 139 -1.65 -3.27 -2.79
N ALA A 140 -0.73 -3.18 -1.81
CA ALA A 140 -0.82 -2.23 -0.72
C ALA A 140 0.54 -1.56 -0.55
N MET A 141 0.57 -0.24 -0.42
CA MET A 141 1.77 0.59 -0.40
C MET A 141 1.64 1.65 0.69
N LEU A 142 2.59 1.68 1.61
CA LEU A 142 2.69 2.64 2.69
C LEU A 142 4.06 3.30 2.58
N TYR A 143 4.10 4.62 2.52
CA TYR A 143 5.34 5.39 2.45
C TYR A 143 5.41 6.35 3.61
N THR A 144 6.57 6.45 4.24
CA THR A 144 6.84 7.30 5.40
C THR A 144 8.19 8.00 5.27
N SER A 145 8.40 9.02 6.09
CA SER A 145 9.67 9.75 6.14
C SER A 145 10.83 8.87 6.61
N ALA A 146 12.06 9.30 6.32
CA ALA A 146 13.26 8.66 6.85
C ALA A 146 13.43 8.90 8.36
N GLU A 147 12.91 10.02 8.87
CA GLU A 147 12.88 10.32 10.31
C GLU A 147 12.00 9.33 11.05
N ASP A 148 10.83 9.01 10.51
CA ASP A 148 9.95 7.99 11.08
C ASP A 148 10.55 6.60 10.98
N LEU A 149 11.33 6.28 9.94
CA LEU A 149 12.08 5.02 9.91
C LEU A 149 13.04 4.90 11.10
N ILE A 150 13.76 5.96 11.45
CA ILE A 150 14.64 5.96 12.63
C ILE A 150 13.81 5.69 13.89
N ARG A 151 12.72 6.46 14.07
CA ARG A 151 11.83 6.33 15.24
C ARG A 151 11.22 4.93 15.34
N MET A 152 10.70 4.38 14.25
CA MET A 152 10.15 3.02 14.20
C MET A 152 11.15 1.95 14.66
N VAL A 153 12.42 2.07 14.24
CA VAL A 153 13.46 1.12 14.65
C VAL A 153 13.76 1.28 16.14
N ASP A 154 13.95 2.50 16.60
CA ASP A 154 14.32 2.79 17.98
C ASP A 154 13.18 2.41 18.95
N ASP A 155 11.93 2.79 18.64
CA ASP A 155 10.74 2.50 19.46
C ASP A 155 10.51 0.99 19.62
N VAL A 156 10.64 0.21 18.52
CA VAL A 156 10.49 -1.25 18.59
C VAL A 156 11.68 -1.89 19.31
N ALA A 157 12.91 -1.43 19.05
CA ALA A 157 14.11 -1.99 19.66
C ALA A 157 14.17 -1.75 21.17
N ASP A 158 13.71 -0.60 21.64
CA ASP A 158 13.65 -0.27 23.06
C ASP A 158 12.65 -1.16 23.82
N LYS A 159 11.68 -1.77 23.11
CA LYS A 159 10.67 -2.67 23.69
C LYS A 159 11.09 -4.13 23.73
N ILE A 160 11.70 -4.64 22.66
CA ILE A 160 12.01 -6.08 22.54
C ILE A 160 13.50 -6.40 22.49
N GLY A 161 14.34 -5.37 22.58
CA GLY A 161 15.77 -5.47 22.33
C GLY A 161 16.10 -5.66 20.85
N PHE A 162 17.36 -5.41 20.49
CA PHE A 162 17.83 -5.62 19.13
C PHE A 162 18.30 -7.08 18.92
N PRO A 163 17.88 -7.79 17.86
CA PRO A 163 18.16 -9.21 17.69
C PRO A 163 19.59 -9.47 17.19
N LYS A 164 20.57 -9.45 18.09
CA LYS A 164 22.00 -9.62 17.75
C LYS A 164 22.28 -10.89 16.95
N ASN A 165 21.63 -12.00 17.28
CA ASN A 165 21.87 -13.29 16.62
C ASN A 165 21.31 -13.33 15.19
N LEU A 166 20.16 -12.69 14.94
CA LEU A 166 19.57 -12.63 13.59
C LEU A 166 20.38 -11.74 12.64
N CYS A 167 21.18 -10.82 13.18
CA CYS A 167 22.04 -9.93 12.41
C CYS A 167 23.23 -10.64 11.73
N ALA A 168 23.53 -11.88 12.12
CA ALA A 168 24.61 -12.69 11.55
C ALA A 168 24.21 -13.39 10.24
N SER A 169 22.92 -13.58 9.98
CA SER A 169 22.46 -14.19 8.73
C SER A 169 22.61 -13.22 7.55
N PRO A 170 22.83 -13.70 6.32
CA PRO A 170 22.91 -12.85 5.15
C PRO A 170 21.57 -12.16 4.87
N MET A 171 21.66 -10.98 4.26
CA MET A 171 20.53 -10.22 3.73
C MET A 171 20.89 -9.68 2.35
N TYR A 172 19.91 -9.70 1.46
CA TYR A 172 20.04 -9.25 0.09
C TYR A 172 19.22 -7.98 -0.11
N ILE A 173 19.73 -7.11 -0.98
CA ILE A 173 18.98 -5.95 -1.45
C ILE A 173 18.53 -6.24 -2.88
N ALA A 174 17.22 -6.17 -3.10
CA ALA A 174 16.61 -6.24 -4.40
C ALA A 174 16.36 -4.82 -4.92
N HIS A 175 16.49 -4.66 -6.23
CA HIS A 175 16.27 -3.40 -6.94
C HIS A 175 15.16 -3.58 -7.97
N GLU A 176 14.15 -2.71 -7.91
CA GLU A 176 13.04 -2.67 -8.86
C GLU A 176 12.86 -1.24 -9.39
N LYS A 177 12.72 -1.11 -10.72
CA LYS A 177 12.35 0.15 -11.35
C LYS A 177 11.03 -0.02 -12.09
N LEU A 178 10.04 0.79 -11.73
CA LEU A 178 8.75 0.84 -12.40
C LEU A 178 8.74 2.01 -13.40
N GLY A 179 8.58 1.72 -14.71
CA GLY A 179 8.41 2.72 -15.79
C GLY A 179 7.90 2.06 -17.09
N LYS A 180 6.89 2.59 -17.82
CA LYS A 180 6.95 3.75 -18.74
C LYS A 180 5.63 4.56 -18.89
N ALA A 181 4.58 4.29 -18.10
CA ALA A 181 3.26 4.94 -18.26
C ALA A 181 2.82 5.67 -16.97
N GLY A 182 3.44 6.82 -16.70
CA GLY A 182 3.10 7.69 -15.58
C GLY A 182 4.29 8.00 -14.68
N VAL A 183 4.27 7.48 -13.45
CA VAL A 183 5.23 7.79 -12.40
C VAL A 183 6.39 6.80 -12.41
N CYS A 184 7.62 7.31 -12.55
CA CYS A 184 8.83 6.51 -12.42
C CYS A 184 9.15 6.31 -10.94
N GLU A 185 9.11 5.06 -10.48
CA GLU A 185 9.48 4.69 -9.11
C GLU A 185 10.74 3.81 -9.14
N ASP A 186 11.74 4.21 -8.35
CA ASP A 186 12.97 3.46 -8.13
C ASP A 186 12.99 2.92 -6.69
N THR A 187 13.00 1.59 -6.55
CA THR A 187 12.80 0.90 -5.27
C THR A 187 13.95 -0.04 -4.93
N TYR A 188 14.45 0.05 -3.69
CA TYR A 188 15.42 -0.87 -3.11
C TYR A 188 14.82 -1.50 -1.87
N PHE A 189 14.73 -2.82 -1.79
CA PHE A 189 14.09 -3.49 -0.65
C PHE A 189 14.86 -4.72 -0.18
N VAL A 190 14.64 -5.04 1.08
CA VAL A 190 15.29 -6.13 1.78
C VAL A 190 14.66 -7.47 1.40
N ASN A 191 15.52 -8.49 1.27
CA ASN A 191 15.14 -9.89 1.23
C ASN A 191 16.10 -10.77 2.07
N PHE A 192 15.61 -11.91 2.54
CA PHE A 192 16.39 -12.98 3.17
C PHE A 192 16.74 -14.13 2.23
N ASP A 193 16.13 -14.18 1.05
CA ASP A 193 16.46 -15.16 0.01
C ASP A 193 16.95 -14.50 -1.29
N GLU A 194 17.55 -15.32 -2.15
CA GLU A 194 18.04 -14.91 -3.46
C GLU A 194 16.92 -14.66 -4.48
N GLU A 195 15.68 -15.03 -4.18
CA GLU A 195 14.55 -14.91 -5.10
C GLU A 195 14.05 -13.47 -5.26
N LYS A 196 14.51 -12.56 -4.39
CA LYS A 196 14.24 -11.11 -4.44
C LYS A 196 12.74 -10.74 -4.40
N GLU A 197 11.89 -11.53 -3.76
CA GLU A 197 10.44 -11.27 -3.66
C GLU A 197 10.05 -10.40 -2.42
N GLY A 198 10.91 -10.36 -1.40
CA GLY A 198 10.68 -9.64 -0.14
C GLY A 198 10.65 -10.57 1.07
N ILE A 199 10.20 -10.08 2.22
CA ILE A 199 10.14 -10.84 3.47
C ILE A 199 8.74 -11.41 3.70
N LYS A 200 8.66 -12.60 4.31
CA LYS A 200 7.37 -13.20 4.67
C LYS A 200 6.76 -12.45 5.86
N GLN A 201 5.47 -12.18 5.77
CA GLN A 201 4.68 -11.65 6.87
C GLN A 201 4.15 -12.80 7.76
N VAL A 202 3.55 -12.49 8.90
CA VAL A 202 2.80 -13.48 9.69
C VAL A 202 1.40 -13.63 9.11
N ARG A 203 0.71 -12.50 8.92
CA ARG A 203 -0.62 -12.43 8.28
C ARG A 203 -0.89 -11.02 7.79
N TYR A 204 -1.94 -10.86 6.99
CA TYR A 204 -2.51 -9.56 6.66
C TYR A 204 -4.02 -9.69 6.57
N ASN A 205 -4.70 -8.58 6.80
CA ASN A 205 -6.14 -8.51 6.79
C ASN A 205 -6.59 -7.11 6.31
N LEU A 206 -6.91 -6.99 5.02
CA LEU A 206 -7.27 -5.72 4.39
C LEU A 206 -8.68 -5.80 3.80
N CYS A 207 -9.55 -4.85 4.13
CA CYS A 207 -10.94 -4.84 3.73
C CYS A 207 -11.35 -3.54 3.07
N LEU A 208 -11.86 -3.66 1.84
CA LEU A 208 -12.38 -2.54 1.08
C LEU A 208 -13.61 -1.90 1.76
N GLY A 209 -14.48 -2.72 2.36
CA GLY A 209 -15.67 -2.23 3.07
C GLY A 209 -15.39 -1.52 4.40
N CYS A 210 -14.15 -1.52 4.90
CA CYS A 210 -13.76 -0.71 6.07
C CYS A 210 -13.43 0.74 5.70
N PHE A 211 -13.51 1.11 4.42
CA PHE A 211 -13.33 2.46 3.93
C PHE A 211 -14.70 3.07 3.60
N LYS A 212 -15.15 4.03 4.42
CA LYS A 212 -16.49 4.64 4.30
C LYS A 212 -16.83 5.12 2.90
N LEU A 213 -15.94 5.88 2.25
CA LEU A 213 -16.16 6.37 0.88
C LEU A 213 -16.37 5.23 -0.13
N ALA A 214 -15.72 4.07 0.05
CA ALA A 214 -15.89 2.92 -0.83
C ALA A 214 -17.26 2.26 -0.63
N VAL A 215 -17.74 2.18 0.62
CA VAL A 215 -19.10 1.68 0.92
C VAL A 215 -20.15 2.62 0.34
N ASP A 216 -19.99 3.92 0.57
CA ASP A 216 -20.90 4.96 0.04
C ASP A 216 -20.89 4.92 -1.52
N TYR A 217 -19.73 4.69 -2.13
CA TYR A 217 -19.60 4.48 -3.58
C TYR A 217 -20.41 3.27 -4.08
N PHE A 218 -20.22 2.08 -3.49
CA PHE A 218 -20.97 0.90 -3.93
C PHE A 218 -22.47 1.01 -3.70
N LYS A 219 -22.90 1.71 -2.64
CA LYS A 219 -24.30 2.03 -2.40
C LYS A 219 -24.87 2.88 -3.54
N SER A 220 -24.21 4.00 -3.85
CA SER A 220 -24.64 4.91 -4.94
C SER A 220 -24.65 4.20 -6.30
N GLU A 221 -23.64 3.38 -6.59
CA GLU A 221 -23.58 2.57 -7.81
C GLU A 221 -24.73 1.57 -7.88
N SER A 222 -25.03 0.87 -6.79
CA SER A 222 -26.16 -0.07 -6.73
C SER A 222 -27.49 0.62 -7.03
N GLU A 223 -27.70 1.84 -6.54
CA GLU A 223 -28.90 2.64 -6.81
C GLU A 223 -29.00 3.09 -8.28
N LYS A 224 -27.86 3.40 -8.93
CA LYS A 224 -27.84 3.73 -10.37
C LYS A 224 -28.33 2.57 -11.24
N TYR A 225 -28.02 1.33 -10.87
CA TYR A 225 -28.45 0.15 -11.63
C TYR A 225 -29.98 0.07 -11.66
N GLN A 226 -30.63 0.34 -10.53
CA GLN A 226 -32.09 0.37 -10.45
C GLN A 226 -32.67 1.45 -11.38
N LYS A 227 -32.06 2.64 -11.43
CA LYS A 227 -32.46 3.73 -12.35
C LYS A 227 -32.27 3.36 -13.82
N MET A 228 -31.33 2.47 -14.12
CA MET A 228 -31.09 1.93 -15.47
C MET A 228 -31.99 0.73 -15.82
N GLY A 229 -32.94 0.36 -14.95
CA GLY A 229 -33.79 -0.82 -15.15
C GLY A 229 -33.06 -2.16 -14.97
N LEU A 230 -31.85 -2.14 -14.39
CA LEU A 230 -31.08 -3.33 -14.09
C LEU A 230 -31.42 -3.84 -12.68
N ARG A 231 -31.19 -5.13 -12.45
CA ARG A 231 -31.27 -5.72 -11.11
C ARG A 231 -30.30 -4.99 -10.18
N LYS A 232 -30.83 -4.46 -9.07
CA LYS A 232 -30.04 -3.81 -8.02
C LYS A 232 -29.02 -4.78 -7.41
N PRO A 233 -27.71 -4.53 -7.52
CA PRO A 233 -26.70 -5.35 -6.87
C PRO A 233 -26.76 -5.28 -5.34
N ASP A 234 -26.52 -6.40 -4.68
CA ASP A 234 -26.53 -6.47 -3.21
C ASP A 234 -25.12 -6.28 -2.64
N TYR A 235 -24.75 -5.03 -2.34
CA TYR A 235 -23.44 -4.70 -1.81
C TYR A 235 -23.27 -5.07 -0.34
N GLN A 236 -24.36 -5.21 0.44
CA GLN A 236 -24.29 -5.44 1.89
C GLN A 236 -23.81 -6.86 2.22
N ARG A 237 -24.02 -7.80 1.31
CA ARG A 237 -23.57 -9.18 1.45
C ARG A 237 -22.18 -9.42 0.84
N ALA A 238 -21.53 -8.39 0.31
CA ALA A 238 -20.26 -8.53 -0.37
C ALA A 238 -19.14 -8.93 0.59
N LYS A 239 -18.44 -10.02 0.25
CA LYS A 239 -17.16 -10.34 0.87
C LYS A 239 -16.11 -9.38 0.33
N LEU A 240 -15.66 -8.44 1.16
CA LEU A 240 -14.73 -7.38 0.76
C LEU A 240 -13.39 -7.43 1.49
N ARG A 241 -13.16 -8.45 2.31
CA ARG A 241 -11.96 -8.60 3.14
C ARG A 241 -11.06 -9.69 2.58
N ILE A 242 -9.82 -9.30 2.29
CA ILE A 242 -8.76 -10.17 1.82
C ILE A 242 -7.88 -10.52 3.03
N ILE A 243 -7.76 -11.82 3.31
CA ILE A 243 -6.87 -12.36 4.33
C ILE A 243 -5.74 -13.16 3.69
N ASN A 244 -4.66 -13.35 4.46
CA ASN A 244 -3.58 -14.25 4.09
C ASN A 244 -4.11 -15.64 3.73
N SER A 245 -3.61 -16.21 2.63
CA SER A 245 -3.90 -17.58 2.21
C SER A 245 -2.58 -18.35 2.12
N PRO A 246 -2.49 -19.57 2.67
CA PRO A 246 -1.27 -20.38 2.59
C PRO A 246 -0.91 -20.76 1.15
N ASN A 247 -1.89 -20.76 0.24
CA ASN A 247 -1.72 -21.14 -1.17
C ASN A 247 -1.34 -19.97 -2.09
N ILE A 248 -1.38 -18.73 -1.57
CA ILE A 248 -1.12 -17.53 -2.35
C ILE A 248 0.13 -16.85 -1.78
N PRO A 249 1.30 -17.00 -2.43
CA PRO A 249 2.53 -16.43 -1.92
C PRO A 249 2.50 -14.90 -2.04
N VAL A 250 2.33 -14.24 -0.90
CA VAL A 250 2.40 -12.78 -0.75
C VAL A 250 3.56 -12.45 0.18
N PHE A 251 4.36 -11.47 -0.23
CA PHE A 251 5.52 -10.99 0.49
C PHE A 251 5.37 -9.51 0.85
N MET A 252 6.07 -9.12 1.90
CA MET A 252 6.24 -7.73 2.28
C MET A 252 7.56 -7.22 1.74
N LYS A 253 7.59 -6.05 1.10
CA LYS A 253 8.82 -5.36 0.75
C LYS A 253 9.03 -4.24 1.75
N LEU A 254 10.13 -4.30 2.48
CA LEU A 254 10.59 -3.24 3.39
C LEU A 254 11.85 -2.63 2.81
N GLY A 255 11.85 -1.32 2.60
CA GLY A 255 12.95 -0.69 1.89
C GLY A 255 12.75 0.78 1.63
N LEU A 256 13.43 1.27 0.60
CA LEU A 256 13.43 2.65 0.19
C LEU A 256 12.83 2.79 -1.20
N ALA A 257 12.07 3.86 -1.39
CA ALA A 257 11.54 4.23 -2.69
C ALA A 257 11.86 5.69 -2.99
N LYS A 258 12.20 5.97 -4.24
CA LYS A 258 12.28 7.33 -4.80
C LYS A 258 11.31 7.42 -5.96
N VAL A 259 10.27 8.22 -5.78
CA VAL A 259 9.42 8.69 -6.86
C VAL A 259 10.00 9.99 -7.40
N GLU A 260 9.98 10.18 -8.72
CA GLU A 260 10.64 11.30 -9.42
C GLU A 260 10.50 12.67 -8.73
N GLU A 261 9.31 13.00 -8.22
CA GLU A 261 8.99 14.27 -7.57
C GLU A 261 8.94 14.26 -6.04
N LYS A 262 9.06 13.08 -5.42
CA LYS A 262 9.04 12.93 -3.96
C LYS A 262 10.44 12.68 -3.45
N LYS A 263 10.79 13.20 -2.28
CA LYS A 263 11.99 12.80 -1.53
C LYS A 263 12.06 11.28 -1.41
N ALA A 264 13.24 10.75 -1.16
CA ALA A 264 13.36 9.33 -0.83
C ALA A 264 12.56 9.00 0.44
N GLN A 265 11.78 7.92 0.40
CA GLN A 265 10.83 7.53 1.45
C GLN A 265 11.16 6.12 1.93
N PHE A 266 10.93 5.84 3.21
CA PHE A 266 10.83 4.46 3.67
C PHE A 266 9.50 3.89 3.19
N MET A 267 9.53 2.62 2.80
CA MET A 267 8.48 1.97 2.06
C MET A 267 8.15 0.61 2.67
N ILE A 268 6.86 0.36 2.81
CA ILE A 268 6.26 -0.92 3.17
C ILE A 268 5.26 -1.29 2.08
N LYS A 269 5.47 -2.43 1.40
CA LYS A 269 4.56 -2.92 0.35
C LYS A 269 4.12 -4.34 0.59
N LEU A 270 2.87 -4.65 0.29
CA LEU A 270 2.45 -6.03 0.03
C LEU A 270 2.51 -6.30 -1.47
N ALA A 271 3.15 -7.41 -1.83
CA ALA A 271 3.34 -7.85 -3.20
C ALA A 271 3.00 -9.34 -3.35
N THR A 272 2.18 -9.67 -4.35
CA THR A 272 2.00 -11.08 -4.74
C THR A 272 3.23 -11.53 -5.54
N SER A 273 3.73 -12.73 -5.23
CA SER A 273 4.90 -13.32 -5.90
C SER A 273 4.81 -13.27 -7.41
N SER A 274 5.95 -13.02 -8.05
CA SER A 274 6.09 -13.16 -9.50
C SER A 274 5.65 -14.54 -10.03
N ARG A 275 5.84 -15.58 -9.22
CA ARG A 275 5.58 -17.00 -9.56
C ARG A 275 4.13 -17.44 -9.27
N ALA A 276 3.33 -16.61 -8.61
CA ALA A 276 1.94 -16.95 -8.33
C ALA A 276 1.14 -17.15 -9.63
N THR A 277 0.40 -18.24 -9.73
CA THR A 277 -0.49 -18.52 -10.87
C THR A 277 -1.53 -17.42 -10.99
N PRO A 278 -1.63 -16.70 -12.13
CA PRO A 278 -2.67 -15.70 -12.34
C PRO A 278 -4.07 -16.34 -12.28
N ARG A 279 -5.02 -15.62 -11.68
CA ARG A 279 -6.45 -15.93 -11.79
C ARG A 279 -7.02 -15.37 -13.09
N VAL A 280 -8.10 -15.99 -13.56
CA VAL A 280 -8.85 -15.54 -14.74
C VAL A 280 -10.33 -15.54 -14.39
N ILE A 281 -11.02 -14.44 -14.67
CA ILE A 281 -12.46 -14.29 -14.44
C ILE A 281 -13.14 -13.71 -15.68
N ARG A 282 -14.46 -13.87 -15.76
CA ARG A 282 -15.30 -13.23 -16.80
C ARG A 282 -15.91 -11.94 -16.23
N GLY A 283 -15.41 -10.79 -16.69
CA GLY A 283 -15.92 -9.47 -16.33
C GLY A 283 -16.82 -8.85 -17.39
N VAL A 284 -17.15 -7.57 -17.20
CA VAL A 284 -17.97 -6.74 -18.08
C VAL A 284 -17.17 -5.53 -18.55
N GLY A 285 -17.09 -5.38 -19.87
CA GLY A 285 -16.39 -4.33 -20.58
C GLY A 285 -17.28 -3.15 -20.98
N LYS A 286 -16.73 -2.25 -21.82
CA LYS A 286 -17.49 -1.10 -22.36
C LYS A 286 -18.70 -1.60 -23.16
N GLY A 287 -19.84 -0.93 -22.96
CA GLY A 287 -21.11 -1.30 -23.60
C GLY A 287 -21.70 -2.62 -23.12
N GLY A 288 -21.32 -3.10 -21.92
CA GLY A 288 -21.89 -4.31 -21.31
C GLY A 288 -21.36 -5.62 -21.88
N LYS A 289 -20.36 -5.58 -22.78
CA LYS A 289 -19.83 -6.79 -23.43
C LYS A 289 -19.00 -7.63 -22.45
N PRO A 290 -19.14 -8.96 -22.41
CA PRO A 290 -18.29 -9.81 -21.59
C PRO A 290 -16.82 -9.68 -21.99
N ILE A 291 -15.92 -9.66 -21.00
CA ILE A 291 -14.46 -9.64 -21.20
C ILE A 291 -13.79 -10.66 -20.30
N THR A 292 -12.61 -11.12 -20.70
CA THR A 292 -11.73 -11.92 -19.83
C THR A 292 -10.78 -11.00 -19.09
N VAL A 293 -10.73 -11.12 -17.76
CA VAL A 293 -9.80 -10.37 -16.91
C VAL A 293 -8.82 -11.35 -16.27
N LYS A 294 -7.53 -11.07 -16.42
CA LYS A 294 -6.44 -11.88 -15.87
C LYS A 294 -5.59 -11.04 -14.91
N GLY A 295 -5.34 -11.56 -13.71
CA GLY A 295 -4.74 -10.82 -12.61
C GLY A 295 -4.10 -11.73 -11.57
N LYS A 296 -3.28 -11.14 -10.69
CA LYS A 296 -2.61 -11.90 -9.62
C LYS A 296 -3.55 -12.11 -8.42
N PRO A 297 -3.55 -13.30 -7.79
CA PRO A 297 -4.31 -13.54 -6.58
C PRO A 297 -3.78 -12.71 -5.40
N ARG A 298 -4.66 -12.35 -4.46
CA ARG A 298 -4.31 -11.48 -3.32
C ARG A 298 -4.49 -12.14 -1.96
N GLY A 299 -5.22 -13.24 -1.89
CA GLY A 299 -5.51 -13.94 -0.64
C GLY A 299 -6.89 -14.60 -0.69
N ASP A 300 -7.37 -15.03 0.46
CA ASP A 300 -8.72 -15.57 0.58
C ASP A 300 -9.72 -14.45 0.87
N LEU A 301 -10.92 -14.58 0.31
CA LEU A 301 -11.97 -13.57 0.42
C LEU A 301 -13.00 -13.99 1.47
N ILE A 302 -13.13 -13.20 2.53
CA ILE A 302 -14.05 -13.47 3.64
C ILE A 302 -15.07 -12.35 3.83
N PHE A 303 -16.17 -12.69 4.50
CA PHE A 303 -17.14 -11.71 4.94
C PHE A 303 -16.55 -10.85 6.06
N CYS A 304 -16.97 -9.59 6.11
CA CYS A 304 -16.61 -8.64 7.16
C CYS A 304 -17.85 -7.80 7.44
N ASP A 305 -18.25 -7.69 8.69
CA ASP A 305 -19.34 -6.81 9.12
C ASP A 305 -18.96 -5.32 9.10
N HIS A 306 -17.66 -5.04 8.98
CA HIS A 306 -17.04 -3.71 8.95
C HIS A 306 -17.15 -2.97 10.29
N VAL A 307 -17.58 -3.64 11.35
CA VAL A 307 -17.77 -3.06 12.68
C VAL A 307 -16.51 -3.29 13.50
N ASN A 308 -15.82 -2.22 13.89
CA ASN A 308 -14.61 -2.25 14.73
C ASN A 308 -13.46 -3.12 14.16
N GLN A 309 -13.51 -3.46 12.86
CA GLN A 309 -12.49 -4.27 12.22
C GLN A 309 -11.36 -3.38 11.69
N LYS A 310 -10.13 -3.67 12.12
CA LYS A 310 -8.96 -2.94 11.64
C LYS A 310 -8.42 -3.52 10.34
N ASN A 311 -7.87 -2.66 9.50
CA ASN A 311 -6.95 -3.06 8.45
C ASN A 311 -5.58 -3.26 9.09
N GLU A 312 -4.96 -4.42 8.91
CA GLU A 312 -3.68 -4.70 9.55
C GLU A 312 -2.78 -5.59 8.71
N ILE A 313 -1.48 -5.42 8.93
CA ILE A 313 -0.42 -6.28 8.41
C ILE A 313 0.43 -6.69 9.61
N VAL A 314 0.65 -7.98 9.80
CA VAL A 314 1.39 -8.51 10.95
C VAL A 314 2.68 -9.15 10.45
N ILE A 315 3.78 -8.84 11.11
CA ILE A 315 5.12 -9.37 10.82
C ILE A 315 5.83 -9.71 12.12
N ASP A 316 6.73 -10.69 12.10
CA ASP A 316 7.62 -10.93 13.23
C ASP A 316 8.44 -9.66 13.53
N ALA A 317 8.42 -9.20 14.77
CA ALA A 317 8.97 -7.92 15.15
C ALA A 317 10.51 -7.88 15.03
N TYR A 318 11.19 -9.02 15.23
CA TYR A 318 12.62 -9.11 15.04
C TYR A 318 13.01 -9.10 13.55
N ILE A 319 12.20 -9.74 12.71
CA ILE A 319 12.32 -9.65 11.25
C ILE A 319 12.15 -8.19 10.80
N PHE A 320 11.12 -7.50 11.29
CA PHE A 320 10.91 -6.08 10.99
C PHE A 320 12.11 -5.23 11.41
N LEU A 321 12.57 -5.35 12.67
CA LEU A 321 13.72 -4.60 13.18
C LEU A 321 14.96 -4.79 12.31
N ARG A 322 15.25 -6.03 11.93
CA ARG A 322 16.39 -6.36 11.08
C ARG A 322 16.26 -5.73 9.69
N ALA A 323 15.09 -5.87 9.06
CA ALA A 323 14.84 -5.31 7.73
C ALA A 323 14.87 -3.77 7.73
N ALA A 324 14.20 -3.14 8.69
CA ALA A 324 14.16 -1.69 8.85
C ALA A 324 15.55 -1.12 9.20
N CYS A 325 16.33 -1.80 10.03
CA CYS A 325 17.72 -1.42 10.30
C CYS A 325 18.59 -1.47 9.03
N CYS A 326 18.42 -2.48 8.17
CA CYS A 326 19.11 -2.53 6.88
C CYS A 326 18.66 -1.43 5.92
N ALA A 327 17.36 -1.15 5.85
CA ALA A 327 16.85 -0.02 5.09
C ALA A 327 17.41 1.32 5.60
N ARG A 328 17.51 1.49 6.93
CA ARG A 328 18.16 2.65 7.58
C ARG A 328 19.63 2.77 7.15
N ARG A 329 20.39 1.67 7.12
CA ARG A 329 21.79 1.69 6.64
C ARG A 329 21.92 2.06 5.18
N LEU A 330 21.02 1.56 4.33
CA LEU A 330 20.94 1.97 2.94
C LEU A 330 20.65 3.47 2.82
N PHE A 331 19.76 3.99 3.66
CA PHE A 331 19.34 5.39 3.61
C PHE A 331 20.42 6.35 4.09
N PHE A 332 21.07 6.02 5.21
CA PHE A 332 21.91 6.96 5.95
C PHE A 332 23.41 6.75 5.76
N LYS A 333 23.85 5.93 4.79
CA LYS A 333 25.28 5.58 4.52
C LYS A 333 26.12 5.68 5.80
N MET A 334 26.26 4.61 6.59
CA MET A 334 27.20 4.30 7.71
C MET A 334 28.02 5.38 8.50
N ASP A 335 28.23 6.62 8.05
CA ASP A 335 29.00 7.71 8.66
C ASP A 335 28.25 9.07 8.63
N GLY A 336 26.92 9.07 8.61
CA GLY A 336 26.13 10.30 8.84
C GLY A 336 26.18 10.78 10.31
N PRO A 337 25.69 12.00 10.63
CA PRO A 337 25.69 12.54 12.00
C PRO A 337 24.87 11.71 13.01
N PHE A 338 24.09 10.74 12.53
CA PHE A 338 23.41 9.76 13.34
C PHE A 338 24.39 8.67 13.80
N LYS A 339 25.13 8.95 14.88
CA LYS A 339 25.88 7.92 15.63
C LYS A 339 24.89 6.85 16.08
N ASP A 340 24.95 5.70 15.42
CA ASP A 340 23.95 4.66 15.54
C ASP A 340 24.13 3.84 16.82
N ARG A 341 23.06 3.72 17.62
CA ARG A 341 23.05 2.88 18.83
C ARG A 341 23.10 1.38 18.49
N TYR A 342 22.66 0.99 17.28
CA TYR A 342 22.39 -0.41 16.92
C TYR A 342 23.01 -0.87 15.57
N CYS A 343 23.26 0.00 14.58
CA CYS A 343 23.63 -0.40 13.19
C CYS A 343 25.01 -1.04 12.97
N GLY A 344 25.95 -0.94 13.91
CA GLY A 344 27.30 -1.50 13.72
C GLY A 344 27.33 -3.03 13.58
N ARG A 345 26.19 -3.72 13.71
CA ARG A 345 26.12 -5.18 13.92
C ARG A 345 25.41 -5.99 12.83
N CYS A 346 24.70 -5.38 11.88
CA CYS A 346 24.03 -6.13 10.81
C CYS A 346 25.01 -6.57 9.71
N TYR A 347 25.03 -7.85 9.35
CA TYR A 347 25.80 -8.34 8.21
C TYR A 347 24.99 -8.17 6.92
N ILE A 348 25.43 -7.26 6.04
CA ILE A 348 24.80 -7.04 4.72
C ILE A 348 25.79 -7.52 3.66
N THR A 349 25.44 -8.59 2.95
CA THR A 349 26.36 -9.27 2.02
C THR A 349 26.65 -8.43 0.77
N ARG A 350 25.67 -7.65 0.30
CA ARG A 350 25.81 -6.73 -0.84
C ARG A 350 24.95 -5.49 -0.65
N LEU A 351 25.59 -4.35 -0.37
CA LEU A 351 24.95 -3.04 -0.43
C LEU A 351 25.06 -2.51 -1.86
N GLU A 352 24.04 -2.73 -2.68
CA GLU A 352 23.89 -1.93 -3.89
C GLU A 352 23.49 -0.52 -3.48
N ARG A 353 24.30 0.47 -3.85
CA ARG A 353 24.02 1.86 -3.53
C ARG A 353 22.89 2.38 -4.42
N ALA A 354 21.87 2.99 -3.83
CA ALA A 354 20.81 3.61 -4.62
C ALA A 354 21.37 4.76 -5.46
N LYS A 355 21.09 4.74 -6.76
CA LYS A 355 21.67 5.66 -7.76
C LYS A 355 21.34 7.14 -7.50
N TRP A 356 20.25 7.41 -6.80
CA TRP A 356 19.77 8.75 -6.48
C TRP A 356 20.32 9.31 -5.16
N PHE A 357 21.19 8.60 -4.45
CA PHE A 357 21.91 9.18 -3.31
C PHE A 357 23.12 10.00 -3.77
N PRO A 358 23.23 11.29 -3.40
CA PRO A 358 24.36 12.13 -3.77
C PRO A 358 25.70 11.50 -3.35
N ASP A 359 26.72 11.66 -4.19
CA ASP A 359 28.09 11.28 -3.84
C ASP A 359 28.57 12.08 -2.65
N ARG A 360 29.17 11.40 -1.66
CA ARG A 360 29.75 12.06 -0.48
C ARG A 360 30.84 13.08 -0.85
N HIS A 361 31.27 13.12 -2.10
CA HIS A 361 32.25 14.06 -2.64
C HIS A 361 31.64 15.26 -3.37
N SER A 362 30.31 15.35 -3.53
CA SER A 362 29.69 16.61 -3.95
C SER A 362 29.64 17.54 -2.74
N LYS A 363 30.65 18.43 -2.62
CA LYS A 363 30.85 19.42 -1.56
C LYS A 363 29.75 20.51 -1.46
N ASN A 364 28.50 20.20 -1.76
CA ASN A 364 27.39 21.15 -1.69
C ASN A 364 26.19 20.48 -0.98
N TYR A 365 26.26 20.39 0.34
CA TYR A 365 25.10 20.35 1.24
C TYR A 365 25.43 21.15 2.48
#